data_AF-A0A966BPH2-F1
#
_entry.id   AF-A0A966BPH2-F1
#
_cell.length_a   1.000
_cell.length_b   1.000
_cell.length_c   1.000
_cell.angle_alpha   90.00
_cell.angle_beta   90.00
_cell.angle_gamma   90.00
#
_symmetry.space_group_name_H-M   'P 1'
#
loop_
_entity.id
_entity.type
_entity.pdbx_description
1 polymer ?
#
loop_
_entity_poly.entity_id
_entity_poly.type
_entity_poly.pdbx_seq_one_letter_code
_entity_poly.pdbx_strand_id
1 'polypeptide(L)'
;ALQGIPGPIQYIVSLNQTDRIDPQRILVRRNYRHPIYTPESRAAQRRIGEISGRDRLHFCGACWGYGFHEDAVRSARAVIDSIQPENLAVAV
;
A
#
# COMPACT_ATOMS: atom_id res chain seq x y z
N ALA A 1 -23.15 10.84 -6.66
CA ALA A 1 -22.25 9.82 -6.07
C ALA A 1 -20.87 9.95 -6.69
N LEU A 2 -19.80 9.67 -5.95
CA LEU A 2 -18.40 9.91 -6.35
C LEU A 2 -17.99 9.23 -7.68
N GLN A 3 -18.62 8.10 -8.03
CA GLN A 3 -18.30 7.30 -9.22
C GLN A 3 -19.35 7.39 -10.35
N GLY A 4 -20.49 8.07 -10.14
CA GLY A 4 -21.48 8.33 -11.19
C GLY A 4 -22.09 7.09 -11.89
N ILE A 5 -22.12 5.92 -11.25
CA ILE A 5 -22.61 4.67 -11.86
C ILE A 5 -24.08 4.84 -12.30
N PRO A 6 -24.42 4.61 -13.58
CA PRO A 6 -25.79 4.79 -14.08
C PRO A 6 -26.72 3.67 -13.62
N GLY A 7 -28.00 3.99 -13.51
CA GLY A 7 -29.05 3.05 -13.16
C GLY A 7 -29.95 3.53 -12.03
N PRO A 8 -31.05 2.82 -11.75
CA PRO A 8 -32.00 3.20 -10.71
C PRO A 8 -31.48 2.95 -9.29
N ILE A 9 -30.41 2.16 -9.13
CA ILE A 9 -29.82 1.79 -7.85
C ILE A 9 -28.57 2.65 -7.61
N GLN A 10 -28.51 3.31 -6.45
CA GLN A 10 -27.32 4.03 -6.03
C GLN A 10 -26.41 3.13 -5.18
N TYR A 11 -25.16 2.99 -5.62
CA TYR A 11 -24.12 2.29 -4.86
C TYR A 11 -23.37 3.28 -3.96
N ILE A 12 -23.28 2.94 -2.68
CA ILE A 12 -22.64 3.77 -1.66
C ILE A 12 -21.55 2.96 -0.98
N VAL A 13 -20.37 3.54 -0.87
CA VAL A 13 -19.30 3.03 -0.01
C VAL A 13 -19.29 3.89 1.25
N SER A 14 -19.37 3.26 2.41
CA SER A 14 -19.25 3.92 3.72
C SER A 14 -18.01 3.40 4.45
N LEU A 15 -17.47 4.23 5.34
CA LEU A 15 -16.35 3.88 6.20
C LEU A 15 -16.81 3.97 7.66
N ASN A 16 -16.67 2.87 8.42
CA ASN A 16 -16.94 2.81 9.86
C ASN A 16 -18.34 3.27 10.30
N GLN A 17 -19.37 3.06 9.47
CA GLN A 17 -20.75 3.51 9.72
C GLN A 17 -21.76 2.36 9.75
N THR A 18 -21.30 1.12 9.90
CA THR A 18 -22.18 0.01 9.55
C THR A 18 -23.41 -0.13 10.44
N ASP A 19 -23.35 0.30 11.70
CA ASP A 19 -24.50 0.25 12.61
C ASP A 19 -25.64 1.18 12.18
N ARG A 20 -25.39 2.09 11.22
CA ARG A 20 -26.37 3.01 10.65
C ARG A 20 -26.96 2.51 9.32
N ILE A 21 -26.59 1.31 8.87
CA ILE A 21 -26.98 0.76 7.56
C ILE A 21 -27.87 -0.45 7.79
N ASP A 22 -29.01 -0.48 7.11
CA ASP A 22 -29.87 -1.65 7.04
C ASP A 22 -29.06 -2.88 6.59
N PRO A 23 -28.95 -3.94 7.42
CA PRO A 23 -28.15 -5.12 7.11
C PRO A 23 -28.53 -5.80 5.78
N GLN A 24 -29.80 -5.70 5.37
CA GLN A 24 -30.27 -6.28 4.10
C GLN A 24 -29.75 -5.53 2.87
N ARG A 25 -29.23 -4.31 3.04
CA ARG A 25 -28.67 -3.48 1.97
C ARG A 25 -27.15 -3.54 1.88
N ILE A 26 -26.48 -4.29 2.77
CA ILE A 26 -25.02 -4.45 2.75
C ILE A 26 -24.64 -5.52 1.72
N LEU A 27 -24.12 -5.09 0.58
CA LEU A 27 -23.62 -6.02 -0.44
C LEU A 27 -22.31 -6.68 -0.01
N VAL A 28 -21.41 -5.90 0.61
CA VAL A 28 -20.05 -6.33 0.94
C VAL A 28 -19.57 -5.60 2.18
N ARG A 29 -18.95 -6.34 3.11
CA ARG A 29 -18.20 -5.81 4.25
C ARG A 29 -16.73 -6.23 4.17
N ARG A 30 -15.82 -5.30 4.46
CA ARG A 30 -14.37 -5.54 4.48
C ARG A 30 -13.76 -4.84 5.67
N ASN A 31 -12.80 -5.50 6.31
CA ASN A 31 -12.00 -4.92 7.39
C ASN A 31 -10.60 -4.63 6.84
N TYR A 32 -10.23 -3.36 6.82
CA TYR A 32 -8.90 -2.89 6.41
C TYR A 32 -8.17 -2.31 7.61
N ARG A 33 -6.85 -2.50 7.66
CA ARG A 33 -5.98 -1.76 8.58
C ARG A 33 -5.26 -0.69 7.79
N HIS A 34 -5.33 0.54 8.28
CA HIS A 34 -4.57 1.64 7.70
C HIS A 34 -3.29 1.83 8.53
N PRO A 35 -2.11 1.90 7.88
CA PRO A 35 -0.88 2.21 8.59
C PRO A 35 -0.96 3.61 9.19
N ILE A 36 -0.46 3.75 10.42
CA ILE A 36 -0.30 5.04 11.08
C ILE A 36 1.13 5.49 10.84
N TYR A 37 1.29 6.66 10.22
CA TYR A 37 2.61 7.25 9.97
C TYR A 37 2.99 8.17 11.12
N THR A 38 4.04 7.80 11.84
CA THR A 38 4.62 8.59 12.94
C THR A 38 6.01 9.10 12.55
N PRO A 39 6.60 10.04 13.30
CA PRO A 39 8.00 10.41 13.11
C PRO A 39 8.94 9.21 13.17
N GLU A 40 8.68 8.26 14.06
CA GLU A 40 9.45 7.02 14.23
C GLU A 40 9.29 6.09 13.02
N SER A 41 8.06 5.92 12.51
CA SER A 41 7.84 5.10 11.31
C SER A 41 8.54 5.70 10.09
N ARG A 42 8.53 7.02 9.96
CA ARG A 42 9.27 7.76 8.91
C ARG A 42 10.79 7.62 9.07
N ALA A 43 11.30 7.60 10.30
CA ALA A 43 12.71 7.35 10.57
C ALA A 43 13.10 5.91 10.21
N ALA A 44 12.26 4.93 10.56
CA ALA A 44 12.46 3.53 10.21
C ALA A 44 12.44 3.30 8.68
N GLN A 45 11.56 3.96 7.93
CA GLN A 45 11.52 3.90 6.47
C GLN A 45 12.88 4.24 5.82
N ARG A 46 13.59 5.25 6.34
CA ARG A 46 14.91 5.66 5.84
C ARG A 46 16.00 4.61 6.06
N ARG A 47 15.76 3.66 6.96
CA ARG A 47 16.68 2.59 7.33
C ARG A 47 16.46 1.30 6.53
N ILE A 48 15.71 1.37 5.42
CA ILE A 48 15.43 0.20 4.56
C ILE A 48 16.70 -0.53 4.10
N GLY A 49 17.80 0.18 3.87
CA GLY A 49 19.10 -0.39 3.51
C GLY A 49 19.75 -1.24 4.61
N GLU A 50 19.20 -1.25 5.83
CA GLU A 50 19.62 -2.16 6.89
C GLU A 50 19.06 -3.58 6.70
N ILE A 51 17.91 -3.72 6.01
CA ILE A 51 17.21 -5.00 5.85
C ILE A 51 17.06 -5.45 4.39
N SER A 52 16.93 -4.53 3.44
CA SER A 52 16.68 -4.83 2.03
C SER A 52 17.99 -4.95 1.25
N GLY A 53 18.09 -5.93 0.35
CA GLY A 53 19.32 -6.26 -0.36
C GLY A 53 20.30 -7.14 0.42
N ARG A 54 19.89 -7.68 1.58
CA ARG A 54 20.66 -8.64 2.37
C ARG A 54 20.10 -10.04 2.22
N ASP A 55 20.97 -11.05 2.17
CA ASP A 55 20.58 -12.46 2.12
C ASP A 55 19.53 -12.79 1.05
N ARG A 56 19.60 -12.10 -0.09
CA ARG A 56 18.64 -12.22 -1.22
C ARG A 56 17.20 -11.84 -0.86
N LEU A 57 17.00 -11.07 0.21
CA LEU A 57 15.73 -10.54 0.64
C LEU A 57 15.60 -9.06 0.23
N HIS A 58 14.46 -8.73 -0.34
CA HIS A 58 14.12 -7.36 -0.73
C HIS A 58 12.71 -7.03 -0.28
N PHE A 59 12.50 -5.77 0.14
CA PHE A 59 11.22 -5.29 0.65
C PHE A 59 10.72 -4.13 -0.19
N CYS A 60 9.46 -4.21 -0.62
CA CYS A 60 8.74 -3.12 -1.29
C CYS A 60 7.27 -3.08 -0.84
N GLY A 61 6.55 -2.01 -1.18
CA GLY A 61 5.17 -1.78 -0.78
C GLY A 61 4.88 -0.33 -0.40
N ALA A 62 3.59 -0.01 -0.27
CA ALA A 62 3.12 1.35 0.04
C ALA A 62 3.67 1.90 1.37
N CYS A 63 4.07 1.00 2.28
CA CYS A 63 4.68 1.34 3.55
C CYS A 63 6.06 1.99 3.41
N TRP A 64 6.70 1.98 2.24
CA TRP A 64 7.97 2.68 1.97
C TRP A 64 7.78 4.08 1.38
N GLY A 65 6.60 4.67 1.58
CA GLY A 65 6.29 6.06 1.27
C GLY A 65 5.17 6.57 2.18
N TYR A 66 4.15 7.19 1.59
CA TYR A 66 3.01 7.78 2.29
C TYR A 66 1.77 6.87 2.32
N GLY A 67 1.89 5.64 1.84
CA GLY A 67 0.81 4.65 1.90
C GLY A 67 -0.09 4.61 0.67
N PHE A 68 0.27 5.34 -0.40
CA PHE A 68 -0.48 5.34 -1.64
C PHE A 68 -0.03 4.23 -2.60
N HIS A 69 -0.86 3.93 -3.59
CA HIS A 69 -0.53 2.98 -4.66
C HIS A 69 0.74 3.38 -5.41
N GLU A 70 0.96 4.68 -5.62
CA GLU A 70 2.18 5.19 -6.27
C GLU A 70 3.45 4.85 -5.48
N ASP A 71 3.40 4.88 -4.15
CA ASP A 71 4.55 4.51 -3.31
C ASP A 71 4.85 3.01 -3.39
N ALA A 72 3.82 2.18 -3.53
CA ALA A 72 4.00 0.74 -3.77
C ALA A 72 4.71 0.49 -5.11
N VAL A 73 4.27 1.15 -6.18
CA VAL A 73 4.89 1.01 -7.51
C VAL A 73 6.32 1.53 -7.50
N ARG A 74 6.57 2.72 -6.92
CA ARG A 74 7.90 3.31 -6.82
C ARG A 74 8.89 2.42 -6.06
N SER A 75 8.47 1.88 -4.92
CA SER A 75 9.33 1.00 -4.12
C SER A 75 9.59 -0.35 -4.81
N ALA A 76 8.61 -0.90 -5.53
CA ALA A 76 8.81 -2.09 -6.34
C ALA A 76 9.84 -1.85 -7.45
N ARG A 77 9.76 -0.69 -8.13
CA ARG A 77 10.76 -0.31 -9.15
C ARG A 77 12.16 -0.22 -8.56
N ALA A 78 12.33 0.41 -7.39
CA ALA A 78 13.62 0.50 -6.73
C ALA A 78 14.22 -0.88 -6.39
N VAL A 79 13.38 -1.85 -6.00
CA VAL A 79 13.82 -3.24 -5.80
C VAL A 79 14.25 -3.89 -7.12
N ILE A 80 13.46 -3.75 -8.18
CA ILE A 80 13.79 -4.29 -9.50
C ILE A 80 15.15 -3.74 -9.97
N ASP A 81 15.34 -2.41 -9.91
CA ASP A 81 16.57 -1.73 -10.31
C ASP A 81 17.79 -2.26 -9.52
N SER A 82 17.61 -2.61 -8.24
CA SER A 82 18.67 -3.17 -7.38
C SER A 82 19.04 -4.63 -7.69
N ILE A 83 18.17 -5.37 -8.38
CA ILE A 83 18.39 -6.80 -8.72
C ILE A 83 18.75 -6.96 -10.21
N GLN A 84 18.69 -5.89 -11.02
CA GLN A 84 19.07 -6.02 -12.42
C GLN A 84 20.58 -6.30 -12.59
N PRO A 85 20.95 -7.15 -13.57
CA PRO A 85 22.32 -7.66 -13.72
C PRO A 85 23.40 -6.58 -13.88
N GLU A 86 23.06 -5.49 -14.58
CA GLU A 86 23.94 -4.33 -14.75
C GLU A 86 24.40 -3.69 -13.41
N ASN A 87 23.64 -3.85 -12.33
CA ASN A 87 23.98 -3.34 -10.99
C ASN A 87 24.54 -4.42 -10.04
N LEU A 88 24.45 -5.70 -10.39
CA LEU A 88 24.98 -6.82 -9.60
C LEU A 88 26.50 -7.01 -9.77
N ALA A 89 27.06 -6.62 -10.91
CA ALA A 89 28.48 -6.81 -11.24
C ALA A 89 29.45 -5.95 -10.39
N VAL A 90 28.96 -5.04 -9.56
CA VAL A 90 29.78 -4.17 -8.69
C VAL A 90 29.87 -4.70 -7.24
N ALA A 91 29.14 -5.77 -6.91
CA ALA A 91 29.00 -6.27 -5.55
C ALA A 91 29.51 -7.72 -5.34
N VAL A 92 30.47 -8.18 -6.16
CA VAL A 92 31.25 -9.41 -5.94
C VAL A 92 32.73 -9.09 -5.91
#